data_AF-A0A8I0CAC1-F1
#
_entry.id   AF-A0A8I0CAC1-F1
#
_cell.length_a   1.000
_cell.length_b   1.000
_cell.length_c   1.000
_cell.angle_alpha   90.00
_cell.angle_beta   90.00
_cell.angle_gamma   90.00
#
_symmetry.space_group_name_H-M   'P 1'
#
loop_
_entity.id
_entity.type
_entity.pdbx_description
1 polymer ?
#
loop_
_entity_poly.entity_id
_entity_poly.type
_entity_poly.pdbx_seq_one_letter_code
_entity_poly.pdbx_strand_id
1 'polypeptide(L)'
;MFIHSIFHRKSQKPAANRMGFALRTVRPARKDAGQLLKNIPGVREKCVGTDRLYFAVRSLGVQGRDHVLQYAFADDRGNVVMSAFVRSEAPSALLLGCPAEDLAMEPLDPEAFDFIAAKLCGGATLVAYQRVLQGGLLPFGAARSAAGVECAWRRFQQTARALGLSYSPRDPLTLNDCLSLAGLPVPISEDAALRALAIRSLWRWMDEVD
;
A
#
# COMPACT_ATOMS: atom_id res chain seq x y z
N MET A 1 3.41 -48.48 58.67
CA MET A 1 3.12 -48.41 60.12
C MET A 1 2.41 -47.08 60.37
N PHE A 2 1.25 -47.14 61.03
CA PHE A 2 0.31 -46.10 61.52
C PHE A 2 0.77 -44.62 61.50
N ILE A 3 0.06 -43.70 60.83
CA ILE A 3 -1.18 -42.95 61.21
C ILE A 3 -0.96 -41.95 62.37
N HIS A 4 -1.24 -40.65 62.10
CA HIS A 4 -2.19 -39.74 62.79
C HIS A 4 -2.20 -38.38 62.03
N SER A 5 -3.25 -38.00 61.30
CA SER A 5 -4.57 -37.47 61.70
C SER A 5 -4.51 -36.06 62.33
N ILE A 6 -4.86 -34.99 61.58
CA ILE A 6 -6.17 -34.30 61.49
C ILE A 6 -6.29 -33.09 62.45
N PHE A 7 -6.53 -31.89 61.91
CA PHE A 7 -7.63 -30.96 62.28
C PHE A 7 -7.60 -29.75 61.31
N HIS A 8 -8.44 -29.70 60.26
CA HIS A 8 -9.77 -29.09 60.20
C HIS A 8 -9.85 -27.59 60.56
N ARG A 9 -9.94 -26.73 59.52
CA ARG A 9 -10.85 -25.57 59.54
C ARG A 9 -11.50 -25.37 58.18
N LYS A 10 -12.82 -25.53 58.18
CA LYS A 10 -13.75 -25.23 57.08
C LYS A 10 -14.00 -23.72 56.98
N SER A 11 -14.44 -23.34 55.78
CA SER A 11 -15.43 -22.30 55.48
C SER A 11 -14.92 -20.86 55.35
N GLN A 12 -14.93 -20.34 54.13
CA GLN A 12 -16.05 -19.53 53.63
C GLN A 12 -15.88 -19.25 52.13
N LYS A 13 -16.85 -19.68 51.33
CA LYS A 13 -17.10 -19.16 49.97
C LYS A 13 -17.89 -17.86 50.11
N PRO A 14 -17.57 -16.80 49.35
CA PRO A 14 -18.58 -15.81 48.98
C PRO A 14 -19.24 -16.24 47.68
N ALA A 15 -20.56 -16.32 47.74
CA ALA A 15 -21.43 -16.47 46.58
C ALA A 15 -21.54 -15.15 45.81
N ALA A 16 -21.64 -15.29 44.49
CA ALA A 16 -22.37 -14.48 43.54
C ALA A 16 -22.48 -12.96 43.78
N ASN A 17 -21.86 -12.18 42.90
CA ASN A 17 -22.61 -11.07 42.32
C ASN A 17 -22.36 -10.98 40.81
N ARG A 18 -23.35 -11.47 40.05
CA ARG A 18 -23.52 -11.21 38.62
C ARG A 18 -23.91 -9.74 38.47
N MET A 19 -22.92 -8.87 38.29
CA MET A 19 -23.16 -7.55 37.71
C MET A 19 -23.04 -7.69 36.19
N GLY A 20 -24.18 -8.00 35.57
CA GLY A 20 -24.34 -7.83 34.13
C GLY A 20 -24.20 -6.35 33.81
N PHE A 21 -23.07 -5.96 33.24
CA PHE A 21 -22.98 -4.67 32.56
C PHE A 21 -23.80 -4.77 31.29
N ALA A 22 -25.02 -4.24 31.36
CA ALA A 22 -25.81 -3.95 30.18
C ALA A 22 -24.98 -3.03 29.28
N LEU A 23 -24.50 -3.57 28.16
CA LEU A 23 -24.04 -2.81 27.01
C LEU A 23 -25.22 -1.97 26.51
N ARG A 24 -25.40 -0.79 27.10
CA ARG A 24 -26.21 0.26 26.51
C ARG A 24 -25.38 0.82 25.35
N THR A 25 -25.45 0.11 24.23
CA THR A 25 -25.01 0.59 22.93
C THR A 25 -25.88 1.79 22.58
N VAL A 26 -25.44 2.98 22.98
CA VAL A 26 -25.87 4.20 22.31
C VAL A 26 -25.28 4.10 20.92
N ARG A 27 -26.09 3.63 19.96
CA ARG A 27 -25.77 3.71 18.54
C ARG A 27 -25.63 5.20 18.21
N PRO A 28 -24.45 5.73 17.85
CA PRO A 28 -24.44 6.97 17.11
C PRO A 28 -25.15 6.69 15.78
N ALA A 29 -26.13 7.52 15.46
CA ALA A 29 -26.92 7.42 14.25
C ALA A 29 -25.97 7.33 13.04
N ARG A 30 -26.04 6.19 12.36
CA ARG A 30 -25.31 5.89 11.13
C ARG A 30 -26.02 6.58 9.96
N LYS A 31 -25.95 7.90 9.95
CA LYS A 31 -26.29 8.83 8.87
C LYS A 31 -25.32 9.98 9.12
N ASP A 32 -24.14 10.01 8.50
CA ASP A 32 -23.92 10.96 7.39
C ASP A 32 -22.58 10.72 6.65
N ALA A 33 -21.91 9.58 6.85
CA ALA A 33 -20.64 9.29 6.15
C ALA A 33 -20.82 9.05 4.64
N GLY A 34 -22.02 8.68 4.20
CA GLY A 34 -22.35 8.49 2.77
C GLY A 34 -22.59 9.80 2.01
N GLN A 35 -22.72 10.94 2.72
CA GLN A 35 -23.00 12.24 2.11
C GLN A 35 -21.74 13.09 1.95
N LEU A 36 -20.74 12.90 2.82
CA LEU A 36 -19.41 13.53 2.72
C LEU A 36 -18.60 13.07 1.50
N LEU A 37 -18.85 11.87 0.99
CA LEU A 37 -18.16 11.34 -0.20
C LEU A 37 -18.77 11.79 -1.54
N LYS A 38 -19.94 12.46 -1.53
CA LYS A 38 -20.59 12.92 -2.77
C LYS A 38 -20.05 14.25 -3.31
N ASN A 39 -19.26 14.96 -2.50
CA ASN A 39 -18.79 16.32 -2.82
C ASN A 39 -17.27 16.39 -3.06
N ILE A 40 -16.56 15.26 -3.21
CA ILE A 40 -15.18 15.27 -3.70
C ILE A 40 -15.24 15.38 -5.23
N PRO A 41 -14.87 16.52 -5.84
CA PRO A 41 -14.81 16.62 -7.29
C PRO A 41 -13.66 15.73 -7.77
N GLY A 42 -13.97 14.65 -8.49
CA GLY A 42 -12.95 13.76 -9.08
C GLY A 42 -13.31 12.29 -9.15
N VAL A 43 -14.26 11.82 -8.33
CA VAL A 43 -14.75 10.43 -8.43
C VAL A 43 -15.88 10.38 -9.46
N ARG A 44 -15.55 10.52 -10.75
CA ARG A 44 -16.51 10.36 -11.86
C ARG A 44 -16.48 8.93 -12.43
N GLU A 45 -17.63 8.58 -13.00
CA GLU A 45 -18.11 7.26 -13.42
C GLU A 45 -17.14 6.41 -14.25
N LYS A 46 -17.27 5.09 -14.03
CA LYS A 46 -16.61 3.99 -14.74
C LYS A 46 -16.51 4.23 -16.23
N CYS A 47 -15.28 4.27 -16.73
CA CYS A 47 -15.01 4.12 -18.16
C CYS A 47 -14.57 2.68 -18.38
N VAL A 48 -15.25 1.98 -19.30
CA VAL A 48 -14.93 0.60 -19.68
C VAL A 48 -13.65 0.61 -20.53
N GLY A 49 -12.53 0.90 -19.88
CA GLY A 49 -11.22 0.36 -20.21
C GLY A 49 -10.90 -0.69 -19.14
N THR A 50 -9.94 -1.56 -19.38
CA THR A 50 -9.30 -2.30 -18.28
C THR A 50 -8.79 -1.26 -17.28
N ASP A 51 -9.47 -1.04 -16.15
CA ASP A 51 -9.08 -0.04 -15.15
C ASP A 51 -7.73 -0.45 -14.53
N ARG A 52 -6.63 -0.03 -15.16
CA ARG A 52 -5.29 -0.22 -14.62
C ARG A 52 -4.93 0.95 -13.73
N LEU A 53 -4.31 0.63 -12.60
CA LEU A 53 -3.66 1.61 -11.75
C LEU A 53 -2.17 1.30 -11.68
N TYR A 54 -1.38 2.30 -11.99
CA TYR A 54 0.07 2.23 -11.91
C TYR A 54 0.49 2.71 -10.54
N PHE A 55 1.28 1.92 -9.82
CA PHE A 55 1.65 2.26 -8.45
C PHE A 55 3.16 2.22 -8.24
N ALA A 56 3.61 3.11 -7.36
CA ALA A 56 4.98 3.12 -6.87
C ALA A 56 4.99 3.48 -5.38
N VAL A 57 5.99 2.93 -4.69
CA VAL A 57 6.24 3.19 -3.28
C VAL A 57 7.70 3.58 -3.12
N ARG A 58 7.96 4.66 -2.39
CA ARG A 58 9.30 5.11 -1.99
C ARG A 58 9.38 5.21 -0.47
N SER A 59 10.51 4.83 0.11
CA SER A 59 10.82 5.12 1.51
C SER A 59 11.51 6.48 1.64
N LEU A 60 11.11 7.27 2.66
CA LEU A 60 11.67 8.59 2.98
C LEU A 60 12.49 8.59 4.27
N GLY A 61 12.56 7.47 4.99
CA GLY A 61 13.31 7.35 6.24
C GLY A 61 12.43 7.21 7.48
N VAL A 62 13.02 7.51 8.65
CA VAL A 62 12.43 7.22 9.97
C VAL A 62 11.97 8.51 10.64
N GLN A 63 10.68 8.63 10.98
CA GLN A 63 10.16 9.69 11.85
C GLN A 63 9.93 9.10 13.25
N GLY A 64 10.84 9.39 14.17
CA GLY A 64 10.78 8.83 15.53
C GLY A 64 11.05 7.32 15.54
N ARG A 65 9.99 6.50 15.74
CA ARG A 65 10.07 5.02 15.67
C ARG A 65 9.43 4.44 14.40
N ASP A 66 8.82 5.29 13.58
CA ASP A 66 8.04 4.85 12.41
C ASP A 66 8.82 5.15 11.13
N HIS A 67 8.63 4.34 10.09
CA HIS A 67 9.12 4.67 8.75
C HIS A 67 8.05 5.40 7.98
N VAL A 68 8.43 6.39 7.19
CA VAL A 68 7.49 7.08 6.29
C VAL A 68 7.68 6.59 4.88
N LEU A 69 6.58 6.13 4.29
CA LEU A 69 6.50 5.69 2.91
C LEU A 69 5.66 6.69 2.10
N GLN A 70 6.15 7.05 0.93
CA GLN A 70 5.37 7.76 -0.09
C GLN A 70 4.75 6.73 -1.03
N TYR A 71 3.43 6.70 -1.07
CA TYR A 71 2.64 5.92 -2.00
C TYR A 71 2.09 6.83 -3.08
N ALA A 72 2.08 6.36 -4.32
CA ALA A 72 1.34 7.02 -5.38
C ALA A 72 0.70 6.04 -6.35
N PHE A 73 -0.44 6.47 -6.88
CA PHE A 73 -1.25 5.76 -7.86
C PHE A 73 -1.57 6.70 -9.02
N ALA A 74 -1.35 6.22 -10.24
CA ALA A 74 -1.72 6.91 -11.47
C ALA A 74 -2.71 6.06 -12.27
N ASP A 75 -3.67 6.70 -12.93
CA ASP A 75 -4.63 6.04 -13.80
C ASP A 75 -4.11 5.87 -15.23
N ASP A 76 -4.87 5.15 -16.05
CA ASP A 76 -4.58 4.95 -17.47
C ASP A 76 -4.56 6.25 -18.30
N ARG A 77 -5.13 7.34 -17.82
CA ARG A 77 -5.18 8.64 -18.51
C ARG A 77 -3.96 9.51 -18.20
N GLY A 78 -3.12 9.10 -17.24
CA GLY A 78 -1.94 9.85 -16.83
C GLY A 78 -2.22 10.84 -15.71
N ASN A 79 -3.34 10.69 -15.00
CA ASN A 79 -3.62 11.46 -13.79
C ASN A 79 -3.06 10.73 -12.57
N VAL A 80 -2.44 11.48 -11.66
CA VAL A 80 -2.14 10.98 -10.32
C VAL A 80 -3.43 11.02 -9.52
N VAL A 81 -4.00 9.85 -9.22
CA VAL A 81 -5.29 9.71 -8.52
C VAL A 81 -5.12 9.66 -7.00
N MET A 82 -3.91 9.32 -6.52
CA MET A 82 -3.55 9.41 -5.11
C MET A 82 -2.03 9.59 -4.97
N SER A 83 -1.61 10.46 -4.07
CA SER A 83 -0.23 10.56 -3.57
C SER A 83 -0.31 10.84 -2.08
N ALA A 84 0.27 9.97 -1.26
CA ALA A 84 0.13 10.02 0.19
C ALA A 84 1.43 9.60 0.87
N PHE A 85 1.76 10.31 1.95
CA PHE A 85 2.78 9.89 2.90
C PHE A 85 2.09 9.12 4.02
N VAL A 86 2.61 7.96 4.39
CA VAL A 86 1.96 7.04 5.33
C VAL A 86 2.99 6.56 6.34
N ARG A 87 2.62 6.54 7.62
CA ARG A 87 3.46 5.91 8.65
C ARG A 87 3.42 4.39 8.47
N SER A 88 4.55 3.74 8.68
CA SER A 88 4.67 2.29 8.62
C SER A 88 5.47 1.83 9.83
N GLU A 89 4.92 0.88 10.57
CA GLU A 89 5.65 0.19 11.63
C GLU A 89 6.73 -0.67 10.96
N ALA A 90 7.95 -0.15 10.79
CA ALA A 90 9.03 -0.99 10.30
C ALA A 90 9.76 -1.67 11.47
N PRO A 91 10.07 -2.98 11.35
CA PRO A 91 10.99 -3.65 12.26
C PRO A 91 12.39 -3.00 12.31
N SER A 92 12.78 -2.26 11.26
CA SER A 92 14.13 -1.72 11.06
C SER A 92 14.38 -0.36 11.71
N ALA A 93 13.35 0.39 12.14
CA ALA A 93 13.54 1.62 12.92
C ALA A 93 14.26 1.35 14.26
N LEU A 94 14.20 0.11 14.74
CA LEU A 94 14.91 -0.33 15.94
C LEU A 94 16.41 -0.60 15.72
N LEU A 95 16.87 -0.77 14.48
CA LEU A 95 18.23 -1.28 14.18
C LEU A 95 19.15 -0.27 13.47
N LEU A 96 18.59 0.65 12.70
CA LEU A 96 19.36 1.63 11.95
C LEU A 96 18.75 3.00 12.20
N GLY A 97 19.37 3.78 13.09
CA GLY A 97 19.01 5.16 13.40
C GLY A 97 19.20 6.08 12.21
N CYS A 98 18.31 5.97 11.22
CA CYS A 98 18.23 6.91 10.11
C CYS A 98 17.66 8.23 10.62
N PRO A 99 18.24 9.38 10.24
CA PRO A 99 17.69 10.69 10.58
C PRO A 99 16.32 10.87 9.90
N ALA A 100 15.40 11.50 10.62
CA ALA A 100 14.12 11.91 10.08
C ALA A 100 14.33 13.00 9.03
N GLU A 101 13.80 12.78 7.82
CA GLU A 101 13.56 13.90 6.91
C GLU A 101 12.47 14.78 7.54
N ASP A 102 12.70 16.10 7.56
CA ASP A 102 11.72 17.07 8.04
C ASP A 102 10.62 17.20 6.98
N LEU A 103 9.62 16.32 7.09
CA LEU A 103 8.50 16.30 6.16
C LEU A 103 7.62 17.52 6.42
N ALA A 104 7.40 18.32 5.37
CA ALA A 104 6.50 19.48 5.41
C ALA A 104 5.00 19.11 5.61
N MET A 105 4.67 17.82 5.74
CA MET A 105 3.31 17.30 5.85
C MET A 105 3.25 16.18 6.88
N GLU A 106 2.17 16.12 7.66
CA GLU A 106 1.90 15.02 8.57
C GLU A 106 1.48 13.75 7.78
N PRO A 107 2.17 12.61 7.96
CA PRO A 107 1.81 11.38 7.27
C PRO A 107 0.46 10.84 7.74
N LEU A 108 -0.29 10.21 6.82
CA LEU A 108 -1.56 9.56 7.12
C LEU A 108 -1.39 8.36 8.05
N ASP A 109 -2.42 8.16 8.86
CA ASP A 109 -2.60 6.94 9.65
C ASP A 109 -2.73 5.70 8.75
N PRO A 110 -2.08 4.56 9.10
CA PRO A 110 -2.08 3.36 8.26
C PRO A 110 -3.48 2.77 8.03
N GLU A 111 -4.36 2.79 9.03
CA GLU A 111 -5.72 2.22 8.90
C GLU A 111 -6.59 3.10 8.00
N ALA A 112 -6.48 4.42 8.17
CA ALA A 112 -7.15 5.39 7.30
C ALA A 112 -6.68 5.25 5.85
N PHE A 113 -5.37 5.08 5.64
CA PHE A 113 -4.80 4.85 4.32
C PHE A 113 -5.29 3.54 3.70
N ASP A 114 -5.28 2.43 4.46
CA ASP A 114 -5.74 1.13 3.97
C ASP A 114 -7.21 1.18 3.49
N PHE A 115 -8.08 1.87 4.23
CA PHE A 115 -9.48 2.05 3.84
C PHE A 115 -9.64 2.82 2.52
N ILE A 116 -8.86 3.88 2.31
CA ILE A 116 -8.91 4.68 1.07
C ILE A 116 -8.34 3.86 -0.09
N ALA A 117 -7.17 3.24 0.11
CA ALA A 117 -6.48 2.47 -0.91
C ALA A 117 -7.29 1.24 -1.34
N ALA A 118 -8.00 0.56 -0.42
CA ALA A 118 -8.89 -0.55 -0.74
C ALA A 118 -10.07 -0.15 -1.64
N LYS A 119 -10.61 1.07 -1.47
CA LYS A 119 -11.66 1.57 -2.36
C LYS A 119 -11.11 1.95 -3.73
N LEU A 120 -9.94 2.59 -3.75
CA LEU A 120 -9.28 3.00 -4.99
C LEU A 120 -8.90 1.79 -5.85
N CYS A 121 -8.33 0.75 -5.23
CA CYS A 121 -7.83 -0.43 -5.93
C CYS A 121 -8.92 -1.46 -6.25
N GLY A 122 -10.15 -1.28 -5.77
CA GLY A 122 -11.24 -2.25 -5.89
C GLY A 122 -11.56 -2.63 -7.33
N GLY A 123 -11.23 -3.87 -7.72
CA GLY A 123 -11.44 -4.39 -9.06
C GLY A 123 -10.47 -3.90 -10.13
N ALA A 124 -9.48 -3.07 -9.77
CA ALA A 124 -8.46 -2.60 -10.69
C ALA A 124 -7.32 -3.62 -10.85
N THR A 125 -6.67 -3.62 -12.01
CA THR A 125 -5.39 -4.32 -12.20
C THR A 125 -4.26 -3.38 -11.81
N LEU A 126 -3.50 -3.73 -10.77
CA LEU A 126 -2.38 -2.92 -10.32
C LEU A 126 -1.12 -3.25 -11.09
N VAL A 127 -0.40 -2.24 -11.57
CA VAL A 127 0.86 -2.40 -12.29
C VAL A 127 1.98 -1.74 -11.49
N ALA A 128 3.01 -2.50 -11.13
CA ALA A 128 4.25 -1.96 -10.55
C ALA A 128 5.48 -2.45 -11.29
N TYR A 129 6.59 -1.72 -11.12
CA TYR A 129 7.86 -2.09 -11.72
C TYR A 129 8.47 -3.35 -11.08
N GLN A 130 8.44 -3.46 -9.76
CA GLN A 130 8.96 -4.64 -9.04
C GLN A 130 7.90 -5.27 -8.16
N ARG A 131 7.25 -6.32 -8.67
CA ARG A 131 6.12 -6.99 -8.00
C ARG A 131 6.42 -7.48 -6.58
N VAL A 132 7.62 -8.02 -6.33
CA VAL A 132 7.95 -8.62 -5.03
C VAL A 132 8.25 -7.54 -3.98
N LEU A 133 8.99 -6.49 -4.37
CA LEU A 133 9.41 -5.44 -3.44
C LEU A 133 8.33 -4.39 -3.23
N GLN A 134 7.54 -4.05 -4.24
CA GLN A 134 6.47 -3.06 -4.09
C GLN A 134 5.11 -3.69 -3.80
N GLY A 135 4.83 -4.89 -4.30
CA GLY A 135 3.58 -5.60 -3.97
C GLY A 135 3.50 -6.01 -2.50
N GLY A 136 4.63 -6.32 -1.86
CA GLY A 136 4.71 -6.56 -0.41
C GLY A 136 4.53 -5.31 0.45
N LEU A 137 4.60 -4.12 -0.16
CA LEU A 137 4.38 -2.84 0.51
C LEU A 137 2.97 -2.29 0.30
N LEU A 138 2.14 -2.94 -0.53
CA LEU A 138 0.75 -2.54 -0.66
C LEU A 138 0.02 -2.72 0.67
N PRO A 139 -0.86 -1.78 1.05
CA PRO A 139 -1.79 -1.98 2.15
C PRO A 139 -2.61 -3.25 1.95
N PHE A 140 -2.91 -3.95 3.04
CA PHE A 140 -3.59 -5.25 3.01
C PHE A 140 -4.94 -5.18 2.27
N GLY A 141 -5.76 -4.17 2.58
CA GLY A 141 -7.02 -3.91 1.94
C GLY A 141 -6.87 -3.63 0.44
N ALA A 142 -5.88 -2.82 0.05
CA ALA A 142 -5.56 -2.54 -1.35
C ALA A 142 -5.21 -3.82 -2.12
N ALA A 143 -4.26 -4.60 -1.60
CA ALA A 143 -3.80 -5.85 -2.20
C ALA A 143 -4.94 -6.88 -2.35
N ARG A 144 -5.84 -6.97 -1.35
CA ARG A 144 -6.98 -7.89 -1.38
C ARG A 144 -8.11 -7.44 -2.31
N SER A 145 -8.29 -6.13 -2.48
CA SER A 145 -9.37 -5.55 -3.28
C SER A 145 -9.08 -5.51 -4.79
N ALA A 146 -7.80 -5.52 -5.17
CA ALA A 146 -7.36 -5.51 -6.55
C ALA A 146 -7.79 -6.78 -7.31
N ALA A 147 -8.07 -6.65 -8.61
CA ALA A 147 -8.33 -7.79 -9.49
C ALA A 147 -7.05 -8.61 -9.75
N GLY A 148 -5.88 -7.95 -9.70
CA GLY A 148 -4.59 -8.59 -9.87
C GLY A 148 -3.43 -7.60 -9.75
N VAL A 149 -2.21 -8.13 -9.70
CA VAL A 149 -0.97 -7.32 -9.70
C VAL A 149 -0.02 -7.82 -10.78
N GLU A 150 0.31 -6.93 -11.71
CA GLU A 150 1.20 -7.15 -12.84
C GLU A 150 2.58 -6.51 -12.61
N CYS A 151 3.58 -7.01 -13.33
CA CYS A 151 4.98 -6.64 -13.16
C CYS A 151 5.52 -6.04 -14.46
N ALA A 152 5.71 -4.72 -14.49
CA ALA A 152 6.22 -4.02 -15.68
C ALA A 152 7.65 -4.47 -16.04
N TRP A 153 8.53 -4.75 -15.06
CA TRP A 153 9.86 -5.28 -15.34
C TRP A 153 9.82 -6.63 -16.06
N ARG A 154 8.95 -7.55 -15.62
CA ARG A 154 8.84 -8.88 -16.24
C ARG A 154 8.32 -8.76 -17.68
N ARG A 155 7.30 -7.93 -17.89
CA ARG A 155 6.76 -7.69 -19.23
C ARG A 155 7.82 -7.05 -20.13
N PHE A 156 8.53 -6.04 -19.63
CA PHE A 156 9.59 -5.37 -20.38
C PHE A 156 10.66 -6.34 -20.84
N GLN A 157 11.09 -7.29 -20.00
CA GLN A 157 12.06 -8.30 -20.43
C GLN A 157 11.56 -9.19 -21.58
N GLN A 158 10.26 -9.49 -21.62
CA GLN A 158 9.66 -10.26 -22.71
C GLN A 158 9.63 -9.43 -24.00
N THR A 159 9.13 -8.19 -23.91
CA THR A 159 9.08 -7.24 -25.02
C THR A 159 10.49 -6.92 -25.56
N ALA A 160 11.46 -6.65 -24.69
CA ALA A 160 12.84 -6.38 -25.05
C ALA A 160 13.49 -7.55 -25.81
N ARG A 161 13.21 -8.79 -25.40
CA ARG A 161 13.69 -9.99 -26.13
C ARG A 161 13.04 -10.10 -27.50
N ALA A 162 11.74 -9.84 -27.62
CA ALA A 162 11.02 -9.88 -28.89
C ALA A 162 11.54 -8.81 -29.87
N LEU A 163 11.91 -7.63 -29.37
CA LEU A 163 12.46 -6.53 -30.15
C LEU A 163 13.98 -6.61 -30.37
N GLY A 164 14.67 -7.61 -29.80
CA GLY A 164 16.12 -7.75 -29.92
C GLY A 164 16.92 -6.65 -29.21
N LEU A 165 16.36 -6.01 -28.18
CA LEU A 165 17.05 -5.00 -27.38
C LEU A 165 18.16 -5.66 -26.55
N SER A 166 19.37 -5.11 -26.65
CA SER A 166 20.56 -5.63 -25.95
C SER A 166 20.79 -4.87 -24.64
N TYR A 167 21.01 -5.61 -23.56
CA TYR A 167 21.40 -5.07 -22.25
C TYR A 167 22.24 -6.10 -21.49
N SER A 168 23.04 -5.62 -20.53
CA SER A 168 23.87 -6.48 -19.68
C SER A 168 22.98 -7.43 -18.87
N PRO A 169 23.16 -8.77 -18.96
CA PRO A 169 22.41 -9.71 -18.13
C PRO A 169 22.90 -9.74 -16.68
N ARG A 170 24.02 -9.06 -16.36
CA ARG A 170 24.63 -9.05 -15.02
C ARG A 170 24.00 -8.02 -14.10
N ASP A 171 23.37 -6.99 -14.66
CA ASP A 171 22.86 -5.85 -13.91
C ASP A 171 21.32 -5.87 -13.91
N PRO A 172 20.67 -5.76 -12.75
CA PRO A 172 19.22 -5.67 -12.69
C PRO A 172 18.77 -4.36 -13.34
N LEU A 173 18.00 -4.44 -14.41
CA LEU A 173 17.43 -3.25 -15.07
C LEU A 173 16.57 -2.44 -14.09
N THR A 174 16.96 -1.20 -13.87
CA THR A 174 16.14 -0.21 -13.16
C THR A 174 15.05 0.35 -14.08
N LEU A 175 14.02 0.97 -13.50
CA LEU A 175 12.96 1.62 -14.29
C LEU A 175 13.55 2.65 -15.27
N ASN A 176 14.59 3.38 -14.84
CA ASN A 176 15.26 4.38 -15.68
C ASN A 176 15.98 3.75 -16.86
N ASP A 177 16.59 2.57 -16.68
CA ASP A 177 17.23 1.83 -17.77
C ASP A 177 16.19 1.36 -18.80
N CYS A 178 15.06 0.82 -18.34
CA CYS A 178 13.97 0.41 -19.22
C CYS A 178 13.38 1.59 -20.01
N LEU A 179 13.16 2.73 -19.36
CA LEU A 179 12.68 3.95 -20.03
C LEU A 179 13.69 4.42 -21.08
N SER A 180 14.99 4.43 -20.73
CA SER A 180 16.06 4.85 -21.63
C SER A 180 16.17 3.92 -22.85
N LEU A 181 16.09 2.60 -22.65
CA LEU A 181 16.06 1.60 -23.72
C LEU A 181 14.84 1.73 -24.63
N ALA A 182 13.69 2.16 -24.08
CA ALA A 182 12.46 2.43 -24.83
C ALA A 182 12.45 3.82 -25.49
N GLY A 183 13.48 4.67 -25.29
CA GLY A 183 13.50 6.04 -25.77
C GLY A 183 12.50 6.97 -25.07
N LEU A 184 12.06 6.63 -23.86
CA LEU A 184 11.08 7.37 -23.07
C LEU A 184 11.76 8.34 -22.08
N PRO A 185 11.08 9.43 -21.69
CA PRO A 185 11.60 10.35 -20.67
C PRO A 185 11.86 9.67 -19.33
N VAL A 186 13.05 9.91 -18.77
CA VAL A 186 13.45 9.43 -17.45
C VAL A 186 13.06 10.47 -16.39
N PRO A 187 12.35 10.09 -15.31
CA PRO A 187 12.00 11.03 -14.25
C PRO A 187 13.26 11.54 -13.55
N ILE A 188 13.35 12.85 -13.36
CA ILE A 188 14.46 13.54 -12.69
C ILE A 188 14.44 13.42 -11.16
N SER A 189 13.38 12.84 -10.59
CA SER A 189 13.15 12.74 -9.15
C SER A 189 12.63 11.35 -8.79
N GLU A 190 12.95 10.92 -7.57
CA GLU A 190 12.49 9.68 -6.97
C GLU A 190 11.06 9.76 -6.42
N ASP A 191 10.36 10.90 -6.60
CA ASP A 191 8.96 11.07 -6.20
C ASP A 191 8.07 9.91 -6.70
N ALA A 192 7.30 9.32 -5.78
CA ALA A 192 6.49 8.14 -6.08
C ALA A 192 5.46 8.40 -7.19
N ALA A 193 4.90 9.62 -7.29
CA ALA A 193 3.91 9.93 -8.32
C ALA A 193 4.57 10.01 -9.70
N LEU A 194 5.75 10.64 -9.80
CA LEU A 194 6.55 10.63 -11.03
C LEU A 194 6.96 9.21 -11.43
N ARG A 195 7.32 8.37 -10.46
CA ARG A 195 7.63 6.95 -10.68
C ARG A 195 6.39 6.19 -11.19
N ALA A 196 5.22 6.39 -10.62
CA ALA A 196 3.97 5.76 -11.08
C ALA A 196 3.61 6.16 -12.52
N LEU A 197 3.75 7.45 -12.85
CA LEU A 197 3.55 7.95 -14.22
C LEU A 197 4.58 7.37 -15.20
N ALA A 198 5.82 7.20 -14.77
CA ALA A 198 6.85 6.60 -15.62
C ALA A 198 6.59 5.11 -15.87
N ILE A 199 6.09 4.36 -14.87
CA ILE A 199 5.64 2.97 -15.05
C ILE A 199 4.49 2.91 -16.05
N ARG A 200 3.53 3.84 -15.96
CA ARG A 200 2.45 3.98 -16.95
C ARG A 200 3.00 4.16 -18.36
N SER A 201 3.92 5.12 -18.55
CA SER A 201 4.50 5.40 -19.86
C SER A 201 5.21 4.17 -20.44
N LEU A 202 6.00 3.46 -19.61
CA LEU A 202 6.66 2.23 -20.02
C LEU A 202 5.64 1.15 -20.41
N TRP A 203 4.57 0.99 -19.63
CA TRP A 203 3.52 0.02 -19.91
C TRP A 203 2.77 0.31 -21.20
N ARG A 204 2.45 1.58 -21.44
CA ARG A 204 1.78 2.02 -22.67
C ARG A 204 2.66 1.81 -23.90
N TRP A 205 3.96 2.09 -23.79
CA TRP A 205 4.89 1.75 -24.85
C TRP A 205 4.91 0.25 -25.15
N MET A 206 4.91 -0.62 -24.12
CA MET A 206 4.81 -2.07 -24.32
C MET A 206 3.49 -2.47 -25.00
N ASP A 207 2.36 -1.83 -24.66
CA ASP A 207 1.07 -2.07 -25.32
C ASP A 207 1.08 -1.65 -26.82
N GLU A 208 1.99 -0.77 -27.25
CA GLU A 208 2.10 -0.31 -28.64
C GLU A 208 3.03 -1.16 -29.51
N VAL A 209 4.01 -1.83 -28.88
CA VAL A 209 5.04 -2.62 -29.59
C VAL A 209 4.84 -4.14 -29.48
N ASP A 210 4.01 -4.62 -28.54
CA ASP A 210 3.56 -6.01 -28.43
C ASP A 210 2.55 -6.36 -29.53
#